data_AF-A0AAJ6HUW6-F1
#
_entry.id   AF-A0AAJ6HUW6-F1
#
_cell.length_a   1.000
_cell.length_b   1.000
_cell.length_c   1.000
_cell.angle_alpha   90.00
_cell.angle_beta   90.00
_cell.angle_gamma   90.00
#
_symmetry.space_group_name_H-M   'P 1'
#
loop_
_entity.id
_entity.type
_entity.pdbx_description
1 polymer ?
#
loop_
_entity_poly.entity_id
_entity_poly.type
_entity_poly.pdbx_seq_one_letter_code
_entity_poly.pdbx_strand_id
1 'polypeptide(L)'
;MSFGLVLLPEPIGPSSLEASGGERKNTGEPSDPQAWDAIVAGVRDILGEVVLGQDGPTRTLIHQPSGIIVRHRAGEAAVDLPCWPDHETDATWLVEAVYGIGHVVEDATGLVAYAPQLGVPLTEAESRVDDALDALTESDLTCVWPRDGFAVYFTGTATLADAAQCLKRMVVAEERDRLTVQGPESPPMEVTFAAGPGISHEAAFFAKKSGTPEMATHDRRFLVTFDDFEEVIDEMNTLIDVSLHLQDITRGYVVRSWNREVSPPFDEDPTDGS
;
A
#
# COMPACT_ATOMS: atom_id res chain seq x y z
N MET A 1 -3.55 -0.50 -5.31
CA MET A 1 -4.87 -1.17 -5.29
C MET A 1 -5.20 -1.32 -3.83
N SER A 2 -6.33 -0.84 -3.34
CA SER A 2 -6.80 -1.12 -1.98
C SER A 2 -7.51 -2.48 -1.95
N PHE A 3 -7.41 -3.20 -0.84
CA PHE A 3 -8.23 -4.38 -0.60
C PHE A 3 -9.62 -3.96 -0.12
N GLY A 4 -10.68 -4.59 -0.61
CA GLY A 4 -12.02 -4.21 -0.20
C GLY A 4 -13.13 -4.96 -0.91
N LEU A 5 -14.36 -4.52 -0.69
CA LEU A 5 -15.57 -4.97 -1.35
C LEU A 5 -16.29 -3.78 -1.97
N VAL A 6 -16.87 -4.00 -3.14
CA VAL A 6 -17.80 -3.07 -3.78
C VAL A 6 -19.16 -3.73 -3.81
N LEU A 7 -20.18 -3.03 -3.32
CA LEU A 7 -21.56 -3.52 -3.25
C LEU A 7 -22.44 -2.72 -4.21
N LEU A 8 -23.11 -3.42 -5.13
CA LEU A 8 -23.91 -2.84 -6.20
C LEU A 8 -25.25 -3.60 -6.37
N PRO A 9 -26.27 -2.99 -7.01
CA PRO A 9 -27.52 -3.68 -7.34
C PRO A 9 -27.28 -4.74 -8.43
N GLU A 10 -28.03 -5.85 -8.39
CA GLU A 10 -28.00 -6.80 -9.49
C GLU A 10 -28.62 -6.23 -10.79
N PRO A 11 -28.12 -6.62 -11.98
CA PRO A 11 -26.95 -7.47 -12.23
C PRO A 11 -25.62 -6.70 -12.29
N ILE A 12 -24.57 -7.28 -11.73
CA ILE A 12 -23.20 -6.74 -11.77
C ILE A 12 -22.57 -7.01 -13.15
N GLY A 13 -22.72 -6.07 -14.09
CA GLY A 13 -22.00 -6.12 -15.38
C GLY A 13 -20.57 -5.57 -15.26
N PRO A 14 -19.61 -6.00 -16.10
CA PRO A 14 -18.21 -5.51 -16.09
C PRO A 14 -18.10 -3.98 -16.26
N SER A 15 -19.06 -3.36 -16.96
CA SER A 15 -19.19 -1.91 -17.10
C SER A 15 -19.55 -1.17 -15.80
N SER A 16 -20.09 -1.86 -14.79
CA SER A 16 -20.44 -1.26 -13.50
C SER A 16 -19.24 -1.18 -12.56
N LEU A 17 -18.29 -2.11 -12.69
CA LEU A 17 -17.05 -2.14 -11.91
C LEU A 17 -16.09 -1.02 -12.33
N GLU A 18 -15.87 -0.82 -13.64
CA GLU A 18 -14.99 0.26 -14.13
C GLU A 18 -15.52 1.67 -13.80
N ALA A 19 -16.84 1.81 -13.73
CA ALA A 19 -17.47 3.11 -13.50
C ALA A 19 -17.51 3.51 -12.01
N SER A 20 -17.13 2.63 -11.08
CA SER A 20 -17.06 2.89 -9.62
C SER A 20 -15.71 3.46 -9.16
N GLY A 21 -14.66 3.34 -9.98
CA GLY A 21 -13.30 3.82 -9.67
C GLY A 21 -13.03 5.30 -10.01
N GLY A 22 -13.99 6.02 -10.61
CA GLY A 22 -13.88 7.46 -10.90
C GLY A 22 -14.65 8.32 -9.92
N GLU A 23 -14.19 9.54 -9.65
CA GLU A 23 -14.92 10.59 -8.91
C GLU A 23 -16.28 10.86 -9.56
N ARG A 24 -17.31 10.10 -9.17
CA ARG A 24 -18.69 10.35 -9.57
C ARG A 24 -19.20 11.56 -8.82
N LYS A 25 -19.60 12.60 -9.57
CA LYS A 25 -20.23 13.83 -9.07
C LYS A 25 -21.24 13.53 -7.95
N ASN A 26 -21.10 14.29 -6.88
CA ASN A 26 -21.81 14.18 -5.60
C ASN A 26 -23.29 14.61 -5.71
N THR A 27 -24.07 13.99 -6.59
CA THR A 27 -25.47 14.35 -6.90
C THR A 27 -26.48 13.25 -6.57
N GLY A 28 -26.11 12.26 -5.74
CA GLY A 28 -26.95 11.12 -5.39
C GLY A 28 -28.04 11.45 -4.34
N GLU A 29 -29.10 10.65 -4.35
CA GLU A 29 -30.12 10.64 -3.28
C GLU A 29 -29.47 10.24 -1.93
N PRO A 30 -29.95 10.78 -0.80
CA PRO A 30 -29.45 10.40 0.52
C PRO A 30 -29.69 8.92 0.80
N SER A 31 -28.73 8.26 1.44
CA SER A 31 -28.85 6.87 1.87
C SER A 31 -30.02 6.64 2.84
N ASP A 32 -30.65 5.47 2.77
CA ASP A 32 -31.72 5.05 3.68
C ASP A 32 -31.21 5.08 5.14
N PRO A 33 -31.80 5.93 6.01
CA PRO A 33 -31.39 6.01 7.41
C PRO A 33 -31.51 4.69 8.16
N GLN A 34 -32.52 3.86 7.85
CA GLN A 34 -32.74 2.60 8.56
C GLN A 34 -31.68 1.57 8.19
N ALA A 35 -31.35 1.46 6.90
CA ALA A 35 -30.24 0.63 6.43
C ALA A 35 -28.91 1.08 7.05
N TRP A 36 -28.66 2.40 7.13
CA TRP A 36 -27.44 2.91 7.76
C TRP A 36 -27.33 2.56 9.25
N ASP A 37 -28.42 2.69 10.01
CA ASP A 37 -28.42 2.35 11.43
C ASP A 37 -28.16 0.85 11.64
N ALA A 38 -28.71 -0.01 10.76
CA ALA A 38 -28.43 -1.45 10.76
C ALA A 38 -26.95 -1.76 10.43
N ILE A 39 -26.37 -1.08 9.44
CA ILE A 39 -24.94 -1.21 9.11
C ILE A 39 -24.09 -0.82 10.32
N VAL A 40 -24.35 0.35 10.92
CA VAL A 40 -23.55 0.82 12.06
C VAL A 40 -23.64 -0.13 13.25
N ALA A 41 -24.81 -0.70 13.52
CA ALA A 41 -24.97 -1.71 14.57
C ALA A 41 -24.18 -2.99 14.26
N GLY A 42 -24.34 -3.55 13.06
CA GLY A 42 -23.65 -4.79 12.67
C GLY A 42 -22.13 -4.65 12.62
N VAL A 43 -21.61 -3.50 12.13
CA VAL A 43 -20.16 -3.28 12.14
C VAL A 43 -19.60 -3.09 13.55
N ARG A 44 -20.38 -2.48 14.47
CA ARG A 44 -19.97 -2.39 15.88
C ARG A 44 -19.91 -3.76 16.56
N ASP A 45 -20.77 -4.69 16.17
CA ASP A 45 -20.74 -6.05 16.69
C ASP A 45 -19.49 -6.82 16.23
N ILE A 46 -18.96 -6.52 15.04
CA ILE A 46 -17.75 -7.15 14.47
C ILE A 46 -16.46 -6.50 15.01
N LEU A 47 -16.39 -5.17 14.93
CA LEU A 47 -15.14 -4.41 15.15
C LEU A 47 -15.09 -3.68 16.51
N GLY A 48 -16.23 -3.48 17.17
CA GLY A 48 -16.32 -2.62 18.35
C GLY A 48 -16.55 -1.15 18.00
N GLU A 49 -15.94 -0.22 18.74
CA GLU A 49 -16.24 1.21 18.60
C GLU A 49 -15.76 1.81 17.28
N VAL A 50 -16.65 2.56 16.61
CA VAL A 50 -16.41 3.16 15.29
C VAL A 50 -16.70 4.65 15.28
N VAL A 51 -15.95 5.38 14.45
CA VAL A 51 -16.14 6.81 14.21
C VAL A 51 -17.07 6.99 13.02
N LEU A 52 -18.11 7.80 13.18
CA LEU A 52 -19.07 8.10 12.11
C LEU A 52 -18.73 9.45 11.45
N GLY A 53 -18.88 9.52 10.14
CA GLY A 53 -18.71 10.72 9.34
C GLY A 53 -19.81 10.82 8.28
N GLN A 54 -20.00 12.03 7.76
CA GLN A 54 -20.92 12.29 6.66
C GLN A 54 -20.33 13.38 5.76
N ASP A 55 -20.26 13.10 4.47
CA ASP A 55 -19.86 14.06 3.45
C ASP A 55 -20.90 14.06 2.31
N GLY A 56 -21.71 15.12 2.28
CA GLY A 56 -22.86 15.24 1.37
C GLY A 56 -23.83 14.05 1.50
N PRO A 57 -24.13 13.31 0.39
CA PRO A 57 -25.00 12.14 0.41
C PRO A 57 -24.33 10.86 0.91
N THR A 58 -23.01 10.89 1.12
CA THR A 58 -22.23 9.71 1.53
C THR A 58 -22.11 9.68 3.05
N ARG A 59 -22.48 8.56 3.64
CA ARG A 59 -22.19 8.26 5.04
C ARG A 59 -20.98 7.36 5.13
N THR A 60 -20.12 7.64 6.09
CA THR A 60 -18.87 6.91 6.29
C THR A 60 -18.79 6.45 7.73
N LEU A 61 -18.29 5.23 7.95
CA LEU A 61 -17.82 4.81 9.25
C LEU A 61 -16.37 4.33 9.14
N ILE A 62 -15.58 4.60 10.17
CA ILE A 62 -14.16 4.28 10.21
C ILE A 62 -13.88 3.57 11.53
N HIS A 63 -13.34 2.36 11.45
CA HIS A 63 -12.76 1.68 12.61
C HIS A 63 -11.28 2.03 12.70
N GLN A 64 -10.95 2.95 13.62
CA GLN A 64 -9.60 3.52 13.73
C GLN A 64 -8.51 2.45 13.95
N PRO A 65 -8.69 1.45 14.83
CA PRO A 65 -7.66 0.43 15.06
C PRO A 65 -7.31 -0.42 13.84
N SER A 66 -8.29 -0.80 13.00
CA SER A 66 -8.03 -1.64 11.83
C SER A 66 -7.88 -0.85 10.53
N GLY A 67 -8.19 0.44 10.53
CA GLY A 67 -8.23 1.26 9.32
C GLY A 67 -9.38 0.95 8.36
N ILE A 68 -10.28 0.01 8.69
CA ILE A 68 -11.42 -0.33 7.81
C ILE A 68 -12.37 0.86 7.71
N ILE A 69 -12.74 1.19 6.47
CA ILE A 69 -13.68 2.25 6.12
C ILE A 69 -14.88 1.63 5.42
N VAL A 70 -16.08 1.96 5.88
CA VAL A 70 -17.32 1.64 5.14
C VAL A 70 -17.91 2.93 4.63
N ARG A 71 -18.24 2.97 3.34
CA ARG A 71 -18.91 4.09 2.68
C ARG A 71 -20.25 3.61 2.14
N HIS A 72 -21.30 4.39 2.38
CA HIS A 72 -22.64 4.08 1.89
C HIS A 72 -23.31 5.32 1.28
N ARG A 73 -23.85 5.15 0.07
CA ARG A 73 -24.72 6.09 -0.63
C ARG A 73 -25.88 5.34 -1.28
N ALA A 74 -26.91 6.04 -1.76
CA ALA A 74 -28.03 5.38 -2.41
C ALA A 74 -27.56 4.51 -3.60
N GLY A 75 -27.87 3.21 -3.53
CA GLY A 75 -27.58 2.23 -4.58
C GLY A 75 -26.14 1.72 -4.64
N GLU A 76 -25.27 2.09 -3.69
CA GLU A 76 -23.88 1.64 -3.68
C GLU A 76 -23.27 1.71 -2.28
N ALA A 77 -22.50 0.69 -1.92
CA ALA A 77 -21.64 0.72 -0.75
C ALA A 77 -20.25 0.17 -1.07
N ALA A 78 -19.28 0.55 -0.26
CA ALA A 78 -17.93 0.04 -0.35
C ALA A 78 -17.40 -0.23 1.07
N VAL A 79 -16.63 -1.32 1.19
CA VAL A 79 -15.87 -1.66 2.39
C VAL A 79 -14.41 -1.66 1.96
N ASP A 80 -13.64 -0.69 2.45
CA ASP A 80 -12.27 -0.48 2.02
C ASP A 80 -11.31 -0.72 3.19
N LEU A 81 -10.23 -1.43 2.91
CA LEU A 81 -9.03 -1.48 3.73
C LEU A 81 -7.93 -0.72 2.95
N PRO A 82 -7.80 0.61 3.17
CA PRO A 82 -6.98 1.47 2.33
C PRO A 82 -5.47 1.20 2.47
N CYS A 83 -5.02 0.79 3.65
CA CYS A 83 -3.68 0.32 3.91
C CYS A 83 -3.72 -0.74 5.01
N TRP A 84 -2.72 -1.60 5.05
CA TRP A 84 -2.55 -2.54 6.14
C TRP A 84 -2.29 -1.76 7.44
N PRO A 85 -3.12 -1.92 8.49
CA PRO A 85 -2.70 -1.52 9.82
C PRO A 85 -1.46 -2.34 10.19
N ASP A 86 -0.53 -1.76 10.96
CA ASP A 86 0.70 -2.39 11.45
C ASP A 86 0.76 -3.94 11.43
N HIS A 87 1.92 -4.49 11.04
CA HIS A 87 2.13 -5.94 10.88
C HIS A 87 1.93 -6.82 12.14
N GLU A 88 1.43 -6.25 13.24
CA GLU A 88 0.97 -6.95 14.42
C GLU A 88 -0.49 -7.45 14.29
N THR A 89 -1.28 -6.85 13.40
CA THR A 89 -2.69 -7.22 13.20
C THR A 89 -2.81 -8.51 12.38
N ASP A 90 -3.68 -9.43 12.83
CA ASP A 90 -3.92 -10.71 12.17
C ASP A 90 -4.57 -10.50 10.79
N ALA A 91 -3.82 -10.94 9.78
CA ALA A 91 -4.17 -10.87 8.37
C ALA A 91 -5.47 -11.57 8.01
N THR A 92 -5.62 -12.78 8.53
CA THR A 92 -6.79 -13.61 8.29
C THR A 92 -8.00 -12.97 8.93
N TRP A 93 -7.85 -12.48 10.16
CA TRP A 93 -8.91 -11.74 10.85
C TRP A 93 -9.35 -10.49 10.06
N LEU A 94 -8.43 -9.72 9.46
CA LEU A 94 -8.79 -8.54 8.66
C LEU A 94 -9.62 -8.91 7.43
N VAL A 95 -9.21 -9.94 6.68
CA VAL A 95 -9.96 -10.45 5.52
C VAL A 95 -11.36 -10.91 5.95
N GLU A 96 -11.43 -11.72 7.00
CA GLU A 96 -12.69 -12.22 7.55
C GLU A 96 -13.59 -11.09 8.06
N ALA A 97 -13.02 -10.05 8.69
CA ALA A 97 -13.76 -8.88 9.14
C ALA A 97 -14.33 -8.09 7.95
N VAL A 98 -13.55 -7.86 6.89
CA VAL A 98 -14.04 -7.21 5.66
C VAL A 98 -15.19 -8.00 5.05
N TYR A 99 -15.09 -9.33 5.00
CA TYR A 99 -16.15 -10.20 4.48
C TYR A 99 -17.40 -10.20 5.37
N GLY A 100 -17.24 -10.27 6.69
CA GLY A 100 -18.34 -10.18 7.64
C GLY A 100 -19.07 -8.84 7.54
N ILE A 101 -18.34 -7.74 7.36
CA ILE A 101 -18.94 -6.41 7.13
C ILE A 101 -19.66 -6.38 5.77
N GLY A 102 -19.12 -7.04 4.75
CA GLY A 102 -19.79 -7.23 3.46
C GLY A 102 -21.20 -7.77 3.64
N HIS A 103 -21.35 -8.90 4.36
CA HIS A 103 -22.65 -9.49 4.66
C HIS A 103 -23.59 -8.56 5.45
N VAL A 104 -23.06 -7.83 6.45
CA VAL A 104 -23.85 -6.84 7.20
C VAL A 104 -24.45 -5.79 6.25
N VAL A 105 -23.67 -5.35 5.26
CA VAL A 105 -24.13 -4.35 4.29
C VAL A 105 -25.10 -4.98 3.28
N GLU A 106 -24.87 -6.20 2.80
CA GLU A 106 -25.81 -6.94 1.95
C GLU A 106 -27.18 -7.10 2.64
N ASP A 107 -27.19 -7.56 3.89
CA ASP A 107 -28.42 -7.78 4.68
C ASP A 107 -29.18 -6.47 4.93
N ALA A 108 -28.47 -5.36 5.17
CA ALA A 108 -29.08 -4.08 5.47
C ALA A 108 -29.61 -3.34 4.23
N THR A 109 -29.06 -3.61 3.05
CA THR A 109 -29.31 -2.80 1.83
C THR A 109 -29.90 -3.57 0.67
N GLY A 110 -29.78 -4.91 0.65
CA GLY A 110 -30.09 -5.75 -0.49
C GLY A 110 -29.14 -5.61 -1.68
N LEU A 111 -28.00 -4.92 -1.51
CA LEU A 111 -26.93 -4.89 -2.50
C LEU A 111 -26.17 -6.22 -2.50
N VAL A 112 -25.43 -6.49 -3.58
CA VAL A 112 -24.58 -7.68 -3.69
C VAL A 112 -23.11 -7.27 -3.63
N ALA A 113 -22.37 -7.89 -2.73
CA ALA A 113 -20.96 -7.68 -2.50
C ALA A 113 -20.10 -8.44 -3.50
N TYR A 114 -19.13 -7.72 -4.04
CA TYR A 114 -18.15 -8.23 -4.98
C TYR A 114 -16.75 -7.92 -4.46
N ALA A 115 -15.81 -8.85 -4.63
CA ALA A 115 -14.40 -8.70 -4.29
C ALA A 115 -13.60 -8.43 -5.58
N PRO A 116 -13.34 -7.16 -5.96
CA PRO A 116 -12.70 -6.82 -7.23
C PRO A 116 -11.32 -7.46 -7.42
N GLN A 117 -10.56 -7.59 -6.33
CA GLN A 117 -9.23 -8.19 -6.28
C GLN A 117 -9.22 -9.68 -6.64
N LEU A 118 -10.34 -10.40 -6.42
CA LEU A 118 -10.48 -11.81 -6.78
C LEU A 118 -11.33 -12.02 -8.04
N GLY A 119 -12.04 -10.99 -8.49
CA GLY A 119 -12.93 -11.04 -9.64
C GLY A 119 -14.21 -11.86 -9.40
N VAL A 120 -14.63 -12.02 -8.14
CA VAL A 120 -15.75 -12.92 -7.76
C VAL A 120 -16.69 -12.26 -6.74
N PRO A 121 -17.97 -12.70 -6.65
CA PRO A 121 -18.87 -12.28 -5.57
C PRO A 121 -18.37 -12.74 -4.20
N LEU A 122 -18.85 -12.08 -3.13
CA LEU A 122 -18.43 -12.36 -1.75
C LEU A 122 -18.61 -13.84 -1.37
N THR A 123 -19.73 -14.46 -1.77
CA THR A 123 -20.03 -15.88 -1.50
C THR A 123 -19.00 -16.86 -2.06
N GLU A 124 -18.30 -16.50 -3.15
CA GLU A 124 -17.19 -17.30 -3.68
C GLU A 124 -15.86 -16.89 -3.05
N ALA A 125 -15.68 -15.60 -2.77
CA ALA A 125 -14.49 -15.04 -2.12
C ALA A 125 -14.20 -15.69 -0.75
N GLU A 126 -15.23 -16.06 0.01
CA GLU A 126 -15.11 -16.75 1.30
C GLU A 126 -14.37 -18.09 1.22
N SER A 127 -14.41 -18.76 0.07
CA SER A 127 -13.65 -20.00 -0.16
C SER A 127 -12.21 -19.78 -0.61
N ARG A 128 -11.81 -18.51 -0.80
CA ARG A 128 -10.54 -18.07 -1.40
C ARG A 128 -9.79 -17.10 -0.48
N VAL A 129 -9.87 -17.31 0.83
CA VAL A 129 -9.20 -16.47 1.84
C VAL A 129 -7.69 -16.41 1.59
N ASP A 130 -7.03 -17.50 1.21
CA ASP A 130 -5.60 -17.49 0.89
C ASP A 130 -5.26 -16.58 -0.30
N ASP A 131 -6.08 -16.61 -1.36
CA ASP A 131 -5.91 -15.70 -2.52
C ASP A 131 -6.17 -14.24 -2.12
N ALA A 132 -7.12 -14.01 -1.20
CA ALA A 132 -7.42 -12.70 -0.66
C ALA A 132 -6.27 -12.14 0.19
N LEU A 133 -5.62 -13.00 0.98
CA LEU A 133 -4.43 -12.67 1.75
C LEU A 133 -3.26 -12.31 0.85
N ASP A 134 -3.05 -13.06 -0.23
CA ASP A 134 -2.04 -12.73 -1.24
C ASP A 134 -2.34 -11.36 -1.88
N ALA A 135 -3.60 -11.09 -2.26
CA ALA A 135 -4.02 -9.80 -2.82
C ALA A 135 -3.89 -8.63 -1.83
N LEU A 136 -4.19 -8.87 -0.56
CA LEU A 136 -4.06 -7.89 0.51
C LEU A 136 -2.60 -7.57 0.81
N THR A 137 -1.72 -8.59 0.75
CA THR A 137 -0.27 -8.39 0.81
C THR A 137 0.21 -7.56 -0.38
N GLU A 138 -0.29 -7.82 -1.60
CA GLU A 138 0.05 -6.97 -2.76
C GLU A 138 -0.46 -5.51 -2.60
N SER A 139 -1.63 -5.33 -1.97
CA SER A 139 -2.22 -4.03 -1.64
C SER A 139 -1.39 -3.27 -0.62
N ASP A 140 -0.97 -3.93 0.46
CA ASP A 140 -0.09 -3.39 1.50
C ASP A 140 1.21 -2.84 0.88
N LEU A 141 1.73 -3.54 -0.13
CA LEU A 141 2.94 -3.13 -0.83
C LEU A 141 2.73 -1.99 -1.83
N THR A 142 1.49 -1.64 -2.15
CA THR A 142 1.19 -0.35 -2.79
C THR A 142 1.16 0.81 -1.79
N CYS A 143 1.03 0.54 -0.49
CA CYS A 143 1.17 1.53 0.59
C CYS A 143 2.63 1.72 1.05
N VAL A 144 3.54 0.81 0.69
CA VAL A 144 5.00 0.94 0.89
C VAL A 144 5.59 2.19 0.21
N TRP A 145 4.90 2.68 -0.83
CA TRP A 145 5.31 3.80 -1.67
C TRP A 145 4.29 4.94 -1.55
N PRO A 146 4.51 5.93 -0.68
CA PRO A 146 3.63 7.11 -0.63
C PRO A 146 3.70 7.94 -1.93
N ARG A 147 4.79 7.77 -2.70
CA ARG A 147 5.11 8.42 -3.98
C ARG A 147 6.02 7.50 -4.80
N ASP A 148 6.27 7.85 -6.07
CA ASP A 148 7.23 7.11 -6.88
C ASP A 148 8.64 7.16 -6.29
N GLY A 149 9.39 6.07 -6.49
CA GLY A 149 10.62 5.88 -5.78
C GLY A 149 11.27 4.51 -5.92
N PHE A 150 12.35 4.32 -5.17
CA PHE A 150 12.99 3.02 -4.99
C PHE A 150 13.42 2.81 -3.55
N ALA A 151 13.66 1.57 -3.19
CA ALA A 151 13.94 1.13 -1.83
C ALA A 151 15.13 0.20 -1.86
N VAL A 152 16.05 0.41 -0.93
CA VAL A 152 17.19 -0.46 -0.70
C VAL A 152 16.91 -1.27 0.54
N TYR A 153 16.61 -2.55 0.39
CA TYR A 153 16.47 -3.48 1.51
C TYR A 153 17.84 -4.05 1.86
N PHE A 154 18.13 -4.20 3.14
CA PHE A 154 19.41 -4.74 3.61
C PHE A 154 19.31 -5.35 5.01
N THR A 155 20.37 -6.06 5.39
CA THR A 155 20.71 -6.36 6.79
C THR A 155 21.99 -5.61 7.15
N GLY A 156 22.25 -5.38 8.44
CA GLY A 156 23.50 -4.77 8.89
C GLY A 156 23.30 -3.57 9.80
N THR A 157 24.26 -2.65 9.79
CA THR A 157 24.32 -1.54 10.76
C THR A 157 24.19 -0.15 10.15
N ALA A 158 24.11 -0.06 8.81
CA ALA A 158 23.98 1.23 8.13
C ALA A 158 22.76 2.01 8.62
N THR A 159 22.95 3.31 8.80
CA THR A 159 22.00 4.27 9.33
C THR A 159 21.77 5.43 8.35
N LEU A 160 20.75 6.24 8.62
CA LEU A 160 20.52 7.47 7.86
C LEU A 160 21.73 8.44 7.92
N ALA A 161 22.49 8.44 9.02
CA ALA A 161 23.71 9.25 9.12
C ALA A 161 24.81 8.75 8.17
N ASP A 162 24.94 7.43 7.99
CA ASP A 162 25.88 6.85 7.01
C ASP A 162 25.47 7.20 5.58
N ALA A 163 24.15 7.16 5.29
CA ALA A 163 23.61 7.61 4.01
C ALA A 163 23.88 9.10 3.76
N ALA A 164 23.69 9.97 4.76
CA ALA A 164 24.00 11.40 4.66
C ALA A 164 25.49 11.63 4.38
N GLN A 165 26.36 10.88 5.06
CA GLN A 165 27.81 10.96 4.87
C GLN A 165 28.23 10.49 3.47
N CYS A 166 27.61 9.43 2.95
CA CYS A 166 27.84 8.89 1.62
C CYS A 166 27.36 9.87 0.52
N LEU A 167 26.16 10.43 0.69
CA LEU A 167 25.48 11.30 -0.27
C LEU A 167 25.81 12.79 -0.10
N LYS A 168 26.77 13.15 0.75
CA LYS A 168 27.04 14.55 1.18
C LYS A 168 27.14 15.61 0.08
N ARG A 169 27.48 15.22 -1.16
CA ARG A 169 27.60 16.12 -2.30
C ARG A 169 26.24 16.50 -2.91
N MET A 170 25.22 15.69 -2.63
CA MET A 170 23.85 15.85 -3.09
C MET A 170 22.90 16.23 -1.95
N VAL A 171 23.29 16.06 -0.67
CA VAL A 171 22.45 16.45 0.47
C VAL A 171 22.26 17.97 0.49
N VAL A 172 21.01 18.42 0.36
CA VAL A 172 20.62 19.83 0.44
C VAL A 172 19.87 20.16 1.72
N ALA A 173 19.28 19.17 2.38
CA ALA A 173 18.70 19.30 3.72
C ALA A 173 18.86 17.98 4.51
N GLU A 174 19.11 18.11 5.81
CA GLU A 174 19.21 17.00 6.76
C GLU A 174 18.30 17.27 7.96
N GLU A 175 17.36 16.35 8.18
CA GLU A 175 16.45 16.32 9.30
C GLU A 175 16.72 15.05 10.14
N ARG A 176 16.04 14.91 11.28
CA ARG A 176 16.31 13.79 12.21
C ARG A 176 15.98 12.41 11.60
N ASP A 177 14.95 12.36 10.75
CA ASP A 177 14.34 11.14 10.20
C ASP A 177 14.34 11.12 8.66
N ARG A 178 14.88 12.16 8.02
CA ARG A 178 14.89 12.33 6.57
C ARG A 178 16.11 13.09 6.06
N LEU A 179 16.54 12.76 4.85
CA LEU A 179 17.45 13.55 4.03
C LEU A 179 16.76 14.01 2.76
N THR A 180 17.01 15.25 2.34
CA THR A 180 16.68 15.70 0.99
C THR A 180 17.96 15.72 0.18
N VAL A 181 17.99 14.95 -0.91
CA VAL A 181 19.10 14.89 -1.85
C VAL A 181 18.68 15.47 -3.19
N GLN A 182 19.56 16.23 -3.81
CA GLN A 182 19.30 16.89 -5.08
C GLN A 182 20.58 16.99 -5.89
N GLY A 183 20.53 16.53 -7.14
CA GLY A 183 21.56 16.76 -8.14
C GLY A 183 21.50 18.20 -8.70
N PRO A 184 22.49 18.64 -9.50
CA PRO A 184 22.54 20.01 -10.01
C PRO A 184 21.29 20.45 -10.80
N GLU A 185 20.69 19.54 -11.57
CA GLU A 185 19.52 19.80 -12.42
C GLU A 185 18.35 18.85 -12.10
N SER A 186 18.50 17.99 -11.09
CA SER A 186 17.50 16.99 -10.70
C SER A 186 16.51 17.56 -9.69
N PRO A 187 15.23 17.15 -9.71
CA PRO A 187 14.28 17.49 -8.66
C PRO A 187 14.69 16.85 -7.32
N PRO A 188 14.26 17.43 -6.18
CA PRO A 188 14.63 16.91 -4.87
C PRO A 188 14.04 15.51 -4.63
N MET A 189 14.86 14.62 -4.10
CA MET A 189 14.46 13.29 -3.64
C MET A 189 14.56 13.21 -2.13
N GLU A 190 13.61 12.51 -1.53
CA GLU A 190 13.51 12.31 -0.10
C GLU A 190 14.01 10.90 0.26
N VAL A 191 15.03 10.81 1.11
CA VAL A 191 15.57 9.56 1.65
C VAL A 191 15.14 9.40 3.11
N THR A 192 14.47 8.30 3.43
CA THR A 192 14.05 7.93 4.79
C THR A 192 14.59 6.55 5.15
N PHE A 193 14.67 6.26 6.46
CA PHE A 193 15.15 4.98 6.97
C PHE A 193 14.10 4.33 7.88
N ALA A 194 13.88 3.04 7.68
CA ALA A 194 13.03 2.22 8.53
C ALA A 194 13.69 0.87 8.83
N ALA A 195 13.40 0.31 10.01
CA ALA A 195 13.87 -1.01 10.42
C ALA A 195 12.84 -1.70 11.31
N GLY A 196 12.73 -3.02 11.19
CA GLY A 196 11.87 -3.84 12.05
C GLY A 196 11.07 -4.90 11.29
N PRO A 197 10.18 -5.61 11.99
CA PRO A 197 9.43 -6.76 11.46
C PRO A 197 8.64 -6.45 10.18
N GLY A 198 8.11 -5.23 10.07
CA GLY A 198 7.39 -4.81 8.88
C GLY A 198 8.25 -4.78 7.62
N ILE A 199 9.48 -4.29 7.75
CA ILE A 199 10.43 -4.28 6.64
C ILE A 199 10.84 -5.69 6.24
N SER A 200 10.93 -6.63 7.20
CA SER A 200 11.16 -8.05 6.88
C SER A 200 10.02 -8.70 6.13
N HIS A 201 8.78 -8.31 6.42
CA HIS A 201 7.63 -8.76 5.66
C HIS A 201 7.67 -8.23 4.21
N GLU A 202 7.91 -6.93 4.04
CA GLU A 202 8.09 -6.29 2.72
C GLU A 202 9.18 -7.01 1.90
N ALA A 203 10.35 -7.21 2.51
CA ALA A 203 11.49 -7.86 1.86
C ALA A 203 11.21 -9.31 1.46
N ALA A 204 10.57 -10.10 2.34
CA ALA A 204 10.16 -11.47 2.06
C ALA A 204 9.18 -11.58 0.89
N PHE A 205 8.25 -10.64 0.76
CA PHE A 205 7.35 -10.61 -0.38
C PHE A 205 8.12 -10.38 -1.69
N PHE A 206 8.92 -9.31 -1.77
CA PHE A 206 9.62 -8.98 -3.01
C PHE A 206 10.64 -10.07 -3.37
N ALA A 207 11.23 -10.73 -2.36
CA ALA A 207 12.08 -11.90 -2.53
C ALA A 207 11.35 -13.07 -3.21
N LYS A 208 10.16 -13.43 -2.71
CA LYS A 208 9.32 -14.50 -3.30
C LYS A 208 8.93 -14.17 -4.74
N LYS A 209 8.51 -12.93 -5.00
CA LYS A 209 8.02 -12.50 -6.32
C LYS A 209 9.12 -12.44 -7.38
N SER A 210 10.32 -12.00 -6.99
CA SER A 210 11.47 -11.89 -7.89
C SER A 210 12.32 -13.16 -8.00
N GLY A 211 12.12 -14.13 -7.09
CA GLY A 211 12.97 -15.32 -6.99
C GLY A 211 14.33 -15.05 -6.34
N THR A 212 14.39 -14.10 -5.40
CA THR A 212 15.61 -13.63 -4.73
C THR A 212 15.58 -13.95 -3.24
N PRO A 213 15.76 -15.22 -2.82
CA PRO A 213 15.57 -15.65 -1.44
C PRO A 213 16.50 -14.97 -0.43
N GLU A 214 17.66 -14.46 -0.86
CA GLU A 214 18.62 -13.77 -0.01
C GLU A 214 18.04 -12.49 0.61
N MET A 215 17.15 -11.81 -0.11
CA MET A 215 16.49 -10.59 0.37
C MET A 215 15.44 -10.88 1.45
N ALA A 216 14.93 -12.12 1.56
CA ALA A 216 13.77 -12.42 2.40
C ALA A 216 14.00 -12.20 3.91
N THR A 217 15.26 -12.17 4.35
CA THR A 217 15.61 -11.97 5.76
C THR A 217 16.02 -10.53 6.07
N HIS A 218 15.90 -9.61 5.12
CA HIS A 218 16.31 -8.22 5.30
C HIS A 218 15.34 -7.51 6.25
N ASP A 219 15.84 -6.67 7.14
CA ASP A 219 15.06 -6.06 8.23
C ASP A 219 15.13 -4.53 8.24
N ARG A 220 15.80 -3.95 7.24
CA ARG A 220 16.07 -2.52 7.11
C ARG A 220 15.85 -2.06 5.69
N ARG A 221 15.40 -0.81 5.55
CA ARG A 221 15.11 -0.17 4.27
C ARG A 221 15.54 1.29 4.28
N PHE A 222 16.27 1.69 3.24
CA PHE A 222 16.23 3.08 2.80
C PHE A 222 15.12 3.22 1.76
N LEU A 223 14.22 4.18 1.95
CA LEU A 223 13.19 4.52 0.99
C LEU A 223 13.51 5.88 0.38
N VAL A 224 13.66 5.91 -0.94
CA VAL A 224 13.87 7.12 -1.73
C VAL A 224 12.60 7.42 -2.50
N THR A 225 12.04 8.63 -2.32
CA THR A 225 10.79 9.07 -3.00
C THR A 225 10.96 10.42 -3.69
N PHE A 226 10.15 10.66 -4.71
CA PHE A 226 10.09 11.93 -5.46
C PHE A 226 8.68 12.15 -6.02
N ASP A 227 8.34 13.40 -6.34
CA ASP A 227 6.98 13.79 -6.74
C ASP A 227 6.73 13.65 -8.26
N ASP A 228 7.76 13.89 -9.10
CA ASP A 228 7.64 13.89 -10.57
C ASP A 228 8.58 12.85 -11.20
N PHE A 229 8.01 11.75 -11.68
CA PHE A 229 8.77 10.67 -12.30
C PHE A 229 9.36 11.07 -13.66
N GLU A 230 8.68 11.92 -14.43
CA GLU A 230 9.17 12.34 -15.76
C GLU A 230 10.42 13.22 -15.61
N GLU A 231 10.37 14.19 -14.69
CA GLU A 231 11.51 15.08 -14.42
C GLU A 231 12.71 14.33 -13.83
N VAL A 232 12.47 13.32 -12.98
CA VAL A 232 13.54 12.47 -12.44
C VAL A 232 14.19 11.58 -13.51
N ILE A 233 13.41 11.08 -14.48
CA ILE A 233 13.97 10.28 -15.58
C ILE A 233 14.84 11.13 -16.50
N ASP A 234 14.47 12.38 -16.74
CA ASP A 234 15.31 13.29 -17.53
C ASP A 234 16.70 13.46 -16.87
N GLU A 235 16.76 13.41 -15.54
CA GLU A 235 17.99 13.44 -14.74
C GLU A 235 18.34 12.09 -14.09
N MET A 236 18.15 11.00 -14.83
CA MET A 236 18.33 9.62 -14.36
C MET A 236 19.71 9.36 -13.72
N ASN A 237 20.75 10.12 -14.08
CA ASN A 237 22.08 9.99 -13.47
C ASN A 237 22.05 10.22 -11.96
N THR A 238 21.28 11.20 -11.47
CA THR A 238 21.16 11.47 -10.03
C THR A 238 20.46 10.30 -9.33
N LEU A 239 19.40 9.76 -9.95
CA LEU A 239 18.69 8.59 -9.42
C LEU A 239 19.59 7.36 -9.33
N ILE A 240 20.39 7.11 -10.38
CA ILE A 240 21.38 6.03 -10.43
C ILE A 240 22.44 6.24 -9.34
N ASP A 241 23.00 7.45 -9.22
CA ASP A 241 24.04 7.75 -8.25
C ASP A 241 23.54 7.55 -6.82
N VAL A 242 22.35 8.02 -6.46
CA VAL A 242 21.78 7.81 -5.12
C VAL A 242 21.61 6.32 -4.84
N SER A 243 21.06 5.57 -5.79
CA SER A 243 20.88 4.12 -5.66
C SER A 243 22.22 3.40 -5.46
N LEU A 244 23.24 3.73 -6.26
CA LEU A 244 24.59 3.15 -6.18
C LEU A 244 25.25 3.42 -4.83
N HIS A 245 25.21 4.65 -4.35
CA HIS A 245 25.82 5.04 -3.08
C HIS A 245 25.15 4.36 -1.89
N LEU A 246 23.83 4.17 -1.93
CA LEU A 246 23.11 3.43 -0.90
C LEU A 246 23.39 1.93 -0.98
N GLN A 247 23.50 1.35 -2.18
CA GLN A 247 23.89 -0.05 -2.34
C GLN A 247 25.34 -0.31 -1.91
N ASP A 248 26.28 0.62 -2.12
CA ASP A 248 27.67 0.41 -1.71
C ASP A 248 27.80 0.25 -0.18
N ILE A 249 27.11 1.11 0.59
CA ILE A 249 27.15 1.08 2.06
C ILE A 249 26.31 -0.05 2.67
N THR A 250 25.33 -0.58 1.94
CA THR A 250 24.42 -1.62 2.46
C THR A 250 24.67 -3.01 1.90
N ARG A 251 25.27 -3.09 0.71
CA ARG A 251 25.25 -4.28 -0.17
C ARG A 251 23.84 -4.86 -0.32
N GLY A 252 22.84 -3.98 -0.33
CA GLY A 252 21.42 -4.30 -0.33
C GLY A 252 20.80 -4.44 -1.72
N TYR A 253 19.57 -4.95 -1.73
CA TYR A 253 18.76 -5.14 -2.93
C TYR A 253 17.89 -3.92 -3.20
N VAL A 254 17.84 -3.47 -4.45
CA VAL A 254 17.01 -2.33 -4.87
C VAL A 254 15.69 -2.84 -5.44
N VAL A 255 14.58 -2.32 -4.94
CA VAL A 255 13.23 -2.51 -5.48
C VAL A 255 12.69 -1.18 -5.96
N ARG A 256 12.05 -1.14 -7.13
CA ARG A 256 11.51 0.10 -7.73
C ARG A 256 9.98 0.11 -7.73
N SER A 257 9.37 1.27 -7.48
CA SER A 257 7.90 1.41 -7.46
C SER A 257 7.25 1.09 -8.82
N TRP A 258 7.89 1.54 -9.91
CA TRP A 258 7.29 1.56 -11.25
C TRP A 258 7.28 0.23 -12.00
N ASN A 259 8.26 -0.66 -11.75
CA ASN A 259 8.32 -1.98 -12.40
C ASN A 259 8.38 -3.16 -11.43
N ARG A 260 8.54 -2.89 -10.12
CA ARG A 260 8.66 -3.89 -9.06
C ARG A 260 9.81 -4.88 -9.27
N GLU A 261 10.77 -4.54 -10.12
CA GLU A 261 11.96 -5.35 -10.32
C GLU A 261 12.91 -5.20 -9.14
N VAL A 262 13.48 -6.33 -8.75
CA VAL A 262 14.52 -6.42 -7.72
C VAL A 262 15.87 -6.48 -8.42
N SER A 263 16.76 -5.55 -8.11
CA SER A 263 18.15 -5.58 -8.55
C SER A 263 19.05 -5.99 -7.39
N PRO A 264 19.96 -6.97 -7.58
CA PRO A 264 20.97 -7.30 -6.59
C PRO A 264 21.93 -6.12 -6.35
N PRO A 265 22.70 -6.16 -5.25
CA PRO A 265 23.84 -5.26 -5.10
C PRO A 265 24.81 -5.45 -6.28
N PHE A 266 25.53 -4.39 -6.64
CA PHE A 266 26.60 -4.49 -7.63
C PHE A 266 27.72 -5.39 -7.10
N ASP A 267 28.07 -6.43 -7.86
CA ASP A 267 29.31 -7.15 -7.68
C ASP A 267 30.45 -6.27 -8.18
N GLU A 268 31.34 -5.84 -7.28
CA GLU A 268 32.66 -5.36 -7.70
C GLU A 268 33.41 -6.58 -8.22
N ASP A 269 33.38 -6.79 -9.53
CA ASP A 269 34.14 -7.87 -10.19
C ASP A 269 35.62 -7.72 -9.79
N PRO A 270 36.22 -8.69 -9.07
CA PRO A 270 37.57 -8.54 -8.56
C PRO A 270 38.58 -8.90 -9.65
N THR A 271 38.63 -8.15 -10.75
CA THR A 271 39.80 -8.01 -11.65
C THR A 271 39.43 -7.24 -12.91
N ASP A 272 39.82 -5.97 -12.99
CA ASP A 272 40.34 -5.41 -14.23
C ASP A 272 41.61 -4.62 -13.88
N GLY A 273 42.65 -5.39 -13.58
CA GLY A 273 43.93 -4.93 -13.09
C GLY A 273 45.00 -5.98 -13.33
N SER A 274 45.39 -6.15 -14.59
CA SER A 274 46.66 -6.76 -15.00
C SER A 274 47.10 -6.20 -16.35
#